data_AF-A0A843JER7-F1
#
_entry.id   AF-A0A843JER7-F1
#
_cell.length_a   1.000
_cell.length_b   1.000
_cell.length_c   1.000
_cell.angle_alpha   90.00
_cell.angle_beta   90.00
_cell.angle_gamma   90.00
#
_symmetry.space_group_name_H-M   'P 1'
#
loop_
_entity.id
_entity.type
_entity.pdbx_description
1 polymer ?
#
loop_
_entity_poly.entity_id
_entity_poly.type
_entity_poly.pdbx_seq_one_letter_code
_entity_poly.pdbx_strand_id
1 'polypeptide(L)' 'NPIAEDRVQEIAEYYGLIMEFDTDSTIALYGEKSNIQLALKEMAPFFAE' A
#
# COMPACT_ATOMS: atom_id res chain seq x y z
N ASN A 1 14.15 -5.00 -7.36
CA ASN A 1 13.14 -4.74 -8.40
C ASN A 1 11.90 -4.21 -7.72
N PRO A 2 11.50 -2.98 -8.04
CA PRO A 2 10.22 -2.44 -7.58
C PRO A 2 9.09 -3.40 -7.96
N ILE A 3 8.13 -3.60 -7.06
CA ILE A 3 6.89 -4.31 -7.42
C ILE A 3 6.05 -3.43 -8.34
N ALA A 4 5.17 -4.03 -9.14
CA ALA A 4 4.27 -3.27 -10.01
C ALA A 4 3.19 -2.52 -9.18
N GLU A 5 2.64 -1.44 -9.72
CA GLU A 5 1.54 -0.68 -9.09
C GLU A 5 0.32 -1.58 -8.80
N ASP A 6 -0.03 -2.48 -9.72
CA ASP A 6 -1.09 -3.48 -9.52
C ASP A 6 -0.87 -4.31 -8.24
N ARG A 7 0.39 -4.59 -7.88
CA ARG A 7 0.70 -5.35 -6.67
C ARG A 7 0.43 -4.56 -5.39
N VAL A 8 0.54 -3.23 -5.42
CA VAL A 8 0.19 -2.37 -4.29
C VAL A 8 -1.33 -2.42 -4.05
N GLN A 9 -2.13 -2.39 -5.12
CA GLN A 9 -3.59 -2.54 -5.02
C GLN A 9 -3.98 -3.90 -4.44
N GLU A 10 -3.40 -5.00 -4.94
CA GLU A 10 -3.67 -6.35 -4.43
C GLU A 10 -3.36 -6.48 -2.93
N ILE A 11 -2.25 -5.89 -2.46
CA ILE A 11 -1.88 -5.91 -1.04
C ILE A 11 -2.92 -5.13 -0.22
N ALA A 12 -3.36 -3.95 -0.68
CA ALA A 12 -4.37 -3.17 0.02
C ALA A 12 -5.70 -3.93 0.14
N GLU A 13 -6.16 -4.57 -0.93
CA GLU A 13 -7.37 -5.40 -0.93
C GLU A 13 -7.23 -6.60 0.02
N TYR A 14 -6.10 -7.32 -0.03
CA TYR A 14 -5.84 -8.47 0.83
C TYR A 14 -5.90 -8.13 2.32
N TYR A 15 -5.37 -6.97 2.70
CA TYR A 15 -5.38 -6.50 4.09
C TYR A 15 -6.64 -5.72 4.49
N GLY A 16 -7.59 -5.56 3.57
CA GLY A 16 -8.84 -4.83 3.80
C GLY A 16 -8.63 -3.34 4.06
N LEU A 17 -7.66 -2.73 3.37
CA LEU A 17 -7.33 -1.32 3.50
C LEU A 17 -8.08 -0.48 2.46
N ILE A 18 -8.49 0.72 2.85
CA ILE A 18 -9.00 1.74 1.94
C ILE A 18 -7.82 2.57 1.45
N MET A 19 -7.72 2.77 0.14
CA MET A 19 -6.73 3.67 -0.47
C MET A 19 -7.41 4.91 -1.03
N GLU A 20 -6.86 6.07 -0.72
CA GLU A 20 -7.31 7.35 -1.28
C GLU A 20 -6.12 8.11 -1.87
N PHE A 21 -6.31 8.75 -3.01
CA PHE A 21 -5.34 9.70 -3.54
C PHE A 21 -5.45 11.01 -2.75
N ASP A 22 -4.35 11.40 -2.10
CA ASP A 22 -4.27 12.65 -1.34
C ASP A 22 -3.63 13.76 -2.19
N THR A 23 -2.60 13.42 -2.96
CA THR A 23 -2.01 14.28 -4.00
C THR A 23 -1.65 13.45 -5.23
N ASP A 24 -1.14 14.09 -6.29
CA ASP A 24 -0.63 13.43 -7.50
C ASP A 24 0.47 12.39 -7.22
N SER A 25 1.10 12.42 -6.04
CA SER A 25 2.22 11.56 -5.67
C SER A 25 2.06 10.87 -4.31
N THR A 26 0.92 11.06 -3.64
CA THR A 26 0.67 10.48 -2.31
C THR A 26 -0.65 9.74 -2.28
N ILE A 27 -0.61 8.55 -1.70
CA ILE A 27 -1.79 7.77 -1.33
C ILE A 27 -1.89 7.69 0.20
N ALA A 28 -3.10 7.85 0.71
CA ALA A 28 -3.43 7.61 2.10
C ALA A 28 -4.01 6.19 2.24
N LEU A 29 -3.54 5.45 3.26
CA LEU A 29 -4.04 4.12 3.60
C LEU A 29 -4.79 4.16 4.93
N TYR A 30 -6.02 3.66 4.92
CA TYR A 30 -6.86 3.57 6.12
C TYR A 30 -7.27 2.14 6.39
N GLY A 31 -7.32 1.78 7.67
CA GLY A 31 -7.71 0.45 8.12
C GLY A 31 -7.20 0.14 9.52
N GLU A 32 -7.27 -1.13 9.90
CA GLU A 32 -6.75 -1.58 11.19
C GLU A 32 -5.24 -1.40 11.28
N LYS A 33 -4.77 -0.89 12.43
CA LYS A 33 -3.35 -0.54 12.64
C LYS A 33 -2.41 -1.71 12.33
N SER A 34 -2.77 -2.93 12.75
CA SER A 34 -1.98 -4.13 12.47
C SER A 34 -1.89 -4.44 10.98
N ASN A 35 -2.98 -4.25 10.25
CA ASN A 35 -3.06 -4.54 8.82
C ASN A 35 -2.28 -3.50 8.02
N ILE A 36 -2.37 -2.22 8.38
CA ILE A 36 -1.54 -1.16 7.80
C ILE A 36 -0.05 -1.50 7.95
N GLN A 37 0.37 -1.91 9.15
CA GLN A 37 1.78 -2.24 9.41
C GLN A 37 2.28 -3.45 8.63
N LEU A 38 1.42 -4.46 8.40
CA LEU A 38 1.77 -5.63 7.59
C LEU A 38 1.81 -5.29 6.10
N ALA A 39 0.78 -4.59 5.59
CA ALA A 39 0.71 -4.15 4.21
C ALA A 39 1.90 -3.28 3.82
N LEU A 40 2.28 -2.30 4.66
CA LEU A 40 3.43 -1.42 4.39
C LEU A 40 4.75 -2.20 4.29
N LYS A 41 4.93 -3.29 5.03
CA LYS A 41 6.12 -4.15 4.92
C LYS A 41 6.17 -4.87 3.57
N GLU A 42 5.02 -5.32 3.07
CA GLU A 42 4.93 -5.97 1.76
C GLU A 42 5.02 -4.98 0.59
N MET A 43 4.53 -3.75 0.77
CA MET A 43 4.65 -2.67 -0.20
C MET A 43 6.04 -2.05 -0.22
N ALA A 44 6.86 -2.24 0.80
CA ALA A 44 8.19 -1.61 0.93
C ALA A 44 9.08 -1.70 -0.32
N PRO A 45 9.12 -2.83 -1.08
CA PRO A 45 9.90 -2.92 -2.31
C PRO A 45 9.43 -1.98 -3.43
N PHE A 46 8.16 -1.54 -3.42
CA PHE A 46 7.65 -0.53 -4.37
C PHE A 46 8.36 0.81 -4.22
N PHE A 47 8.63 1.19 -2.97
CA PHE A 47 9.23 2.47 -2.61
C PHE A 47 10.76 2.42 -2.56
N ALA A 48 11.35 1.24 -2.72
CA ALA A 48 12.79 1.06 -2.84
C ALA A 48 13.17 1.11 -4.33
N GLU A 49 13.46 2.31 -4.83
CA GLU A 49 14.22 2.50 -6.09
C GLU A 49 15.63 1.91 -5.99
#